data_AF-A0A524MY33-F1
#
_entry.id   AF-A0A524MY33-F1
#
_cell.length_a   1.000
_cell.length_b   1.000
_cell.length_c   1.000
_cell.angle_alpha   90.00
_cell.angle_beta   90.00
_cell.angle_gamma   90.00
#
_symmetry.space_group_name_H-M   'P 1'
#
loop_
_entity.id
_entity.type
_entity.pdbx_description
1 polymer ?
#
loop_
_entity_poly.entity_id
_entity_poly.type
_entity_poly.pdbx_seq_one_letter_code
_entity_poly.pdbx_strand_id
1 'polypeptide(L)'
;MQKNLIIAGILGLVIGLFVFDYFIVGVPVISLISLITIIAGVASKRKEQPIPIILIPQQLHCTNCGNPLFPGHKFCTNCGAVNPYHITEPQPQNQAPATPGLTETPQMELQGVEVNSSDNIGRAFMNLFAERAPMGKVSNAVYEKLDPVGIMGSLKLFLVSAALFIGFYLLFLGGQAYSIINNNLVYFIATYSVAIIYLIIIYRTDKYEKEPFKFVLFVFVWGVFCGIIAAPLNDILGPLFQASLGNSTLIGPFTEEPLKAAGLYYLVTRKRFRDEFNTPLDGIVYGFAAGMGFFAMENFIYYLNPQIGGSGLLIMRSLLLWGHGVWVATTGLWLAIAKTQRGYLKRSDLIPGMLVAITLHFFWNGWQGFLGYELGWAALIGQLIFQFWYMKKIIREALRDETIWGYGQGLAPVE
;
A
#
# COMPACT_ATOMS: atom_id res chain seq x y z
N MET A 1 -11.62 1.67 34.49
CA MET A 1 -10.84 0.92 33.47
C MET A 1 -11.39 1.14 32.05
N GLN A 2 -12.67 0.84 31.77
CA GLN A 2 -13.33 1.12 30.47
C GLN A 2 -13.26 2.60 30.02
N LYS A 3 -13.46 3.55 30.95
CA LYS A 3 -13.41 4.99 30.65
C LYS A 3 -12.03 5.43 30.10
N ASN A 4 -10.94 4.92 30.67
CA ASN A 4 -9.57 5.23 30.23
C ASN A 4 -9.26 4.60 28.87
N LEU A 5 -9.87 3.46 28.55
CA LEU A 5 -9.71 2.77 27.27
C LEU A 5 -10.45 3.48 26.13
N ILE A 6 -11.67 3.94 26.39
CA ILE A 6 -12.45 4.77 25.44
C ILE A 6 -11.73 6.10 25.22
N ILE A 7 -11.25 6.73 26.29
CA ILE A 7 -10.45 7.96 26.20
C ILE A 7 -9.19 7.71 25.39
N ALA A 8 -8.46 6.62 25.61
CA ALA A 8 -7.26 6.30 24.83
C ALA A 8 -7.56 6.00 23.35
N GLY A 9 -8.65 5.30 23.04
CA GLY A 9 -9.10 5.07 21.66
C GLY A 9 -9.49 6.37 20.96
N ILE A 10 -10.22 7.26 21.65
CA ILE A 10 -10.56 8.60 21.15
C ILE A 10 -9.30 9.47 21.02
N LEU A 11 -8.36 9.41 21.97
CA LEU A 11 -7.13 10.18 21.92
C LEU A 11 -6.23 9.71 20.77
N GLY A 12 -6.11 8.40 20.56
CA GLY A 12 -5.39 7.81 19.43
C GLY A 12 -6.04 8.18 18.09
N LEU A 13 -7.37 8.17 18.03
CA LEU A 13 -8.14 8.63 16.86
C LEU A 13 -7.90 10.13 16.60
N VAL A 14 -8.03 10.97 17.62
CA VAL A 14 -7.87 12.43 17.51
C VAL A 14 -6.43 12.78 17.17
N ILE A 15 -5.42 12.14 17.77
CA ILE A 15 -4.01 12.36 17.42
C ILE A 15 -3.73 11.82 16.01
N GLY A 16 -4.28 10.67 15.63
CA GLY A 16 -4.14 10.13 14.28
C GLY A 16 -4.74 11.05 13.20
N LEU A 17 -5.94 11.57 13.44
CA LEU A 17 -6.62 12.54 12.57
C LEU A 17 -5.95 13.92 12.60
N PHE A 18 -5.52 14.39 13.77
CA PHE A 18 -4.83 15.67 13.92
C PHE A 18 -3.45 15.64 13.27
N VAL A 19 -2.68 14.57 13.43
CA VAL A 19 -1.41 14.37 12.70
C VAL A 19 -1.70 14.22 11.20
N PHE A 20 -2.79 13.62 10.79
CA PHE A 20 -3.16 13.55 9.37
C PHE A 20 -3.50 14.94 8.80
N ASP A 21 -4.34 15.74 9.47
CA ASP A 21 -4.77 17.07 9.04
C ASP A 21 -3.65 18.13 9.15
N TYR A 22 -2.84 18.08 10.20
CA TYR A 22 -1.70 18.99 10.41
C TYR A 22 -0.62 18.80 9.34
N PHE A 23 -0.50 17.59 8.77
CA PHE A 23 0.44 17.29 7.69
C PHE A 23 -0.15 17.47 6.28
N ILE A 24 -1.46 17.71 6.14
CA ILE A 24 -2.11 18.17 4.90
C ILE A 24 -1.89 19.69 4.71
N VAL A 25 -1.79 20.48 5.79
CA VAL A 25 -1.78 21.96 5.72
C VAL A 25 -0.38 22.61 5.89
N GLY A 26 0.59 21.93 6.50
CA GLY A 26 2.03 22.25 6.34
C GLY A 26 2.62 23.43 7.16
N VAL A 27 3.60 23.05 8.01
CA VAL A 27 4.84 23.80 8.42
C VAL A 27 4.65 24.95 9.44
N PRO A 28 5.43 25.02 10.58
CA PRO A 28 6.89 25.01 10.63
C PRO A 28 7.57 24.26 11.80
N VAL A 29 8.02 23.03 11.54
CA VAL A 29 9.19 22.39 12.21
C VAL A 29 10.16 21.81 11.15
N ILE A 30 9.66 21.54 9.94
CA ILE A 30 10.40 21.08 8.75
C ILE A 30 11.50 22.05 8.33
N SER A 31 11.39 23.35 8.61
CA SER A 31 12.40 24.35 8.23
C SER A 31 13.73 24.20 8.98
N LEU A 32 13.71 23.66 10.21
CA LEU A 32 14.93 23.49 11.01
C LEU A 32 15.68 22.20 10.64
N ILE A 33 14.94 21.12 10.35
CA ILE A 33 15.52 19.85 9.89
C ILE A 33 16.02 19.97 8.44
N SER A 34 15.30 20.69 7.57
CA SER A 34 15.74 20.92 6.19
C SER A 34 17.07 21.69 6.11
N LEU A 35 17.32 22.62 7.04
CA LEU A 35 18.59 23.35 7.10
C LEU A 35 19.77 22.42 7.43
N ILE A 36 19.57 21.44 8.31
CA ILE A 36 20.58 20.44 8.68
C ILE A 36 20.84 19.46 7.53
N THR A 37 19.80 19.04 6.80
CA THR A 37 19.93 18.15 5.64
C THR A 37 20.55 18.84 4.42
N ILE A 38 20.32 20.14 4.22
CA ILE A 38 20.94 20.92 3.14
C ILE A 38 22.45 21.09 3.38
N ILE A 39 22.87 21.35 4.62
CA ILE A 39 24.30 21.45 4.97
C ILE A 39 25.03 20.11 4.77
N ALA A 40 24.37 18.99 5.07
CA ALA A 40 24.92 17.65 4.83
C ALA A 40 24.91 17.22 3.34
N GLY A 41 23.93 17.69 2.56
CA GLY A 41 23.74 17.32 1.16
C GLY A 41 24.66 18.04 0.14
N VAL A 42 25.21 19.20 0.49
CA VAL A 42 26.10 19.98 -0.41
C VAL A 42 27.49 19.34 -0.57
N ALA A 43 27.85 18.36 0.26
CA ALA A 43 29.17 17.70 0.20
C ALA A 43 29.27 16.55 -0.83
N SER A 44 28.18 16.13 -1.49
CA SER A 44 28.22 15.04 -2.48
C SER A 44 28.08 15.58 -3.90
N LYS A 45 29.21 15.74 -4.60
CA LYS A 45 29.23 16.02 -6.04
C LYS A 45 28.60 14.84 -6.80
N ARG A 46 27.35 15.01 -7.26
CA ARG A 46 26.70 14.08 -8.20
C ARG A 46 27.36 14.20 -9.57
N LYS A 47 27.73 13.06 -10.15
CA LYS A 47 27.84 12.91 -11.61
C LYS A 47 26.44 12.58 -12.11
N GLU A 48 25.83 13.53 -12.82
CA GLU A 48 24.61 13.30 -13.58
C GLU A 48 24.95 12.37 -14.76
N GLN A 49 24.22 11.25 -14.86
CA GLN A 49 24.21 10.46 -16.09
C GLN A 49 23.19 11.09 -17.06
N PRO A 50 23.54 11.27 -18.35
CA PRO A 50 22.66 11.91 -19.31
C PRO A 50 21.43 11.03 -19.62
N ILE A 51 20.26 11.64 -19.53
CA ILE A 51 18.96 11.04 -19.83
C ILE A 51 18.81 10.89 -21.36
N PRO A 52 18.45 9.72 -21.89
CA PRO A 52 18.06 9.61 -23.29
C PRO A 52 16.73 10.35 -23.53
N ILE A 53 16.76 11.31 -24.45
CA ILE A 53 15.62 12.06 -24.94
C ILE A 53 14.76 11.13 -25.81
N ILE A 54 13.51 10.84 -25.42
CA ILE A 54 12.52 10.21 -26.31
C ILE A 54 11.14 10.84 -26.11
N LEU A 55 10.52 11.14 -27.25
CA LEU A 55 9.32 11.92 -27.49
C LEU A 55 8.05 11.35 -26.82
N ILE A 56 7.38 12.25 -26.09
CA ILE A 56 5.99 12.14 -25.62
C ILE A 56 5.05 12.20 -26.84
N PRO A 57 3.90 11.51 -26.87
CA PRO A 57 2.87 11.76 -27.88
C PRO A 57 2.45 13.22 -27.77
N GLN A 58 2.90 14.01 -28.75
CA GLN A 58 2.75 15.45 -28.96
C GLN A 58 2.42 16.28 -27.70
N GLN A 59 3.40 17.05 -27.21
CA GLN A 59 3.11 18.26 -26.44
C GLN A 59 1.96 18.99 -27.15
N LEU A 60 0.86 19.25 -26.46
CA LEU A 60 -0.26 19.99 -27.03
C LEU A 60 0.25 21.38 -27.36
N HIS A 61 0.40 21.71 -28.64
CA HIS A 61 0.90 23.01 -29.06
C HIS A 61 -0.27 23.96 -29.28
N CYS A 62 -0.09 25.22 -28.92
CA CYS A 62 -1.06 26.27 -29.23
C CYS A 62 -1.20 26.37 -30.75
N THR A 63 -2.40 26.17 -31.28
CA THR A 63 -2.68 26.26 -32.73
C THR A 63 -2.41 27.65 -33.30
N ASN A 64 -2.33 28.67 -32.45
CA ASN A 64 -2.07 30.05 -32.85
C ASN A 64 -0.57 30.43 -32.84
N CYS A 65 0.26 29.88 -31.94
CA CYS A 65 1.66 30.28 -31.82
C CYS A 65 2.68 29.14 -31.71
N GLY A 66 2.23 27.89 -31.74
CA GLY A 66 3.09 26.70 -31.65
C GLY A 66 3.72 26.46 -30.26
N ASN A 67 3.52 27.33 -29.28
CA ASN A 67 4.11 27.15 -27.96
C ASN A 67 3.39 26.03 -27.17
N PRO A 68 4.09 25.27 -26.29
CA PRO A 68 3.46 24.22 -25.50
C PRO A 68 2.34 24.76 -24.61
N LEU A 69 1.21 24.05 -24.59
CA LEU A 69 0.09 24.30 -23.70
C LEU A 69 0.22 23.44 -22.46
N PHE A 70 -0.05 24.03 -21.30
CA PHE A 70 -0.10 23.32 -20.03
C PHE A 70 -1.56 23.20 -19.55
N PRO A 71 -2.01 22.03 -19.09
CA PRO A 71 -3.40 21.79 -18.67
C PRO A 71 -3.90 22.73 -17.55
N GLY A 72 -3.00 23.29 -16.74
CA GLY A 72 -3.33 24.21 -15.65
C GLY A 72 -3.52 25.68 -16.06
N HIS A 73 -3.34 26.06 -17.33
CA HIS A 73 -3.44 27.45 -17.79
C HIS A 73 -4.62 27.66 -18.75
N LYS A 74 -5.47 28.66 -18.44
CA LYS A 74 -6.68 29.00 -19.22
C LYS A 74 -6.39 29.58 -20.60
N PHE A 75 -5.22 30.19 -20.74
CA PHE A 75 -4.75 30.80 -21.97
C PHE A 75 -3.32 30.36 -22.23
N CYS A 76 -2.92 30.32 -23.50
CA CYS A 76 -1.53 30.15 -23.88
C CYS A 76 -0.69 31.26 -23.23
N THR A 77 0.36 30.88 -22.51
CA THR A 77 1.23 31.80 -21.77
C THR A 77 2.05 32.73 -22.67
N ASN A 78 2.10 32.47 -23.98
CA ASN A 78 2.86 33.27 -24.95
C ASN A 78 1.96 34.22 -25.78
N CYS A 79 0.91 33.71 -26.42
CA CYS A 79 0.08 34.53 -27.32
C CYS A 79 -1.31 34.88 -26.76
N GLY A 80 -1.68 34.38 -25.57
CA GLY A 80 -2.97 34.67 -24.95
C GLY A 80 -4.18 33.98 -25.59
N ALA A 81 -3.99 33.12 -26.60
CA ALA A 81 -5.08 32.34 -27.18
C ALA A 81 -5.72 31.40 -26.12
N VAL A 82 -7.04 31.20 -26.22
CA VAL A 82 -7.77 30.29 -25.33
C VAL A 82 -7.16 28.89 -25.42
N ASN A 83 -6.85 28.29 -24.28
CA ASN A 83 -6.44 26.89 -24.22
C ASN A 83 -7.70 26.01 -24.26
N PRO A 84 -8.00 25.31 -25.38
CA PRO A 84 -9.21 24.49 -25.49
C PRO A 84 -9.18 23.26 -24.55
N TYR A 85 -8.02 22.98 -23.94
CA TYR A 85 -7.80 21.89 -23.00
C TYR A 85 -7.75 22.36 -21.53
N HIS A 86 -8.15 23.60 -21.25
CA HIS A 86 -8.23 24.10 -19.88
C HIS A 86 -9.47 23.54 -19.16
N ILE A 87 -9.24 22.90 -18.00
CA ILE A 87 -10.29 22.33 -17.17
C ILE A 87 -10.90 23.42 -16.26
N THR A 88 -12.19 23.68 -16.38
CA THR A 88 -13.01 24.31 -15.31
C THR A 88 -13.71 23.22 -14.49
N GLU A 89 -13.99 23.50 -13.21
CA GLU A 89 -14.76 22.62 -12.31
C GLU A 89 -15.97 21.98 -13.02
N PRO A 90 -16.29 20.69 -12.78
CA PRO A 90 -17.31 20.00 -13.54
C PRO A 90 -18.71 20.55 -13.22
N GLN A 91 -19.40 21.07 -14.23
CA GLN A 91 -20.87 21.17 -14.23
C GLN A 91 -21.47 19.82 -14.65
N PRO A 92 -22.58 19.38 -14.05
CA PRO A 92 -23.20 18.09 -14.35
C PRO A 92 -23.80 18.10 -15.76
N GLN A 93 -23.33 17.23 -16.66
CA GLN A 93 -23.83 17.15 -18.03
C GLN A 93 -24.96 16.13 -18.18
N ASN A 94 -26.13 16.65 -18.61
CA ASN A 94 -27.20 15.87 -19.23
C ASN A 94 -26.71 15.23 -20.54
N GLN A 95 -27.15 13.99 -20.76
CA GLN A 95 -26.81 13.15 -21.90
C GLN A 95 -27.31 13.75 -23.23
N ALA A 96 -26.48 13.71 -24.27
CA ALA A 96 -26.89 13.88 -25.67
C ALA A 96 -26.38 12.68 -26.52
N PRO A 97 -27.07 12.31 -27.62
CA PRO A 97 -26.88 11.01 -28.27
C PRO A 97 -25.70 10.98 -29.26
N ALA A 98 -25.18 9.76 -29.47
CA ALA A 98 -24.00 9.46 -30.27
C ALA A 98 -24.13 9.81 -31.77
N THR A 99 -23.06 10.33 -32.35
CA THR A 99 -22.87 10.49 -33.80
C THR A 99 -22.06 9.29 -34.35
N PRO A 100 -22.47 8.62 -35.43
CA PRO A 100 -21.71 7.52 -36.02
C PRO A 100 -20.69 8.04 -37.03
N GLY A 101 -19.43 7.63 -36.87
CA GLY A 101 -18.39 7.84 -37.87
C GLY A 101 -17.02 8.14 -37.28
N LEU A 102 -16.34 7.13 -36.73
CA LEU A 102 -14.88 7.15 -36.60
C LEU A 102 -14.31 5.80 -37.02
N THR A 103 -13.51 5.86 -38.07
CA THR A 103 -12.62 4.84 -38.62
C THR A 103 -11.77 4.16 -37.55
N GLU A 104 -11.58 2.86 -37.73
CA GLU A 104 -10.78 1.95 -36.89
C GLU A 104 -9.44 2.60 -36.46
N THR A 105 -9.21 2.65 -35.15
CA THR A 105 -7.93 3.04 -34.57
C THR A 105 -6.86 2.01 -34.93
N PRO A 106 -5.64 2.42 -35.32
CA PRO A 106 -4.57 1.47 -35.60
C PRO A 106 -4.17 0.74 -34.32
N GLN A 107 -4.18 -0.59 -34.34
CA GLN A 107 -3.63 -1.41 -33.27
C GLN A 107 -2.12 -1.17 -33.17
N MET A 108 -1.68 -0.50 -32.12
CA MET A 108 -0.26 -0.31 -31.81
C MET A 108 0.31 -1.61 -31.24
N GLU A 109 1.09 -2.33 -32.04
CA GLU A 109 1.81 -3.54 -31.64
C GLU A 109 2.94 -3.16 -30.66
N LEU A 110 2.80 -3.54 -29.39
CA LEU A 110 3.70 -3.12 -28.31
C LEU A 110 4.85 -4.11 -28.12
N GLN A 111 6.08 -3.72 -28.49
CA GLN A 111 7.29 -4.44 -28.07
C GLN A 111 7.44 -4.35 -26.54
N GLY A 112 7.43 -5.50 -25.87
CA GLY A 112 7.52 -5.59 -24.41
C GLY A 112 8.84 -5.04 -23.87
N VAL A 113 8.77 -4.22 -22.84
CA VAL A 113 9.95 -3.78 -22.08
C VAL A 113 10.54 -4.99 -21.36
N GLU A 114 11.80 -5.33 -21.61
CA GLU A 114 12.50 -6.38 -20.84
C GLU A 114 12.73 -5.90 -19.41
N VAL A 115 11.81 -6.26 -18.51
CA VAL A 115 11.94 -6.01 -17.08
C VAL A 115 12.59 -7.22 -16.41
N ASN A 116 13.88 -7.14 -16.09
CA ASN A 116 14.61 -8.19 -15.36
C ASN A 116 14.32 -8.11 -13.85
N SER A 117 13.99 -9.24 -13.22
CA SER A 117 13.65 -9.30 -11.79
C SER A 117 14.80 -8.88 -10.87
N SER A 118 16.07 -9.08 -11.28
CA SER A 118 17.23 -8.65 -10.47
C SER A 118 17.38 -7.13 -10.43
N ASP A 119 17.07 -6.44 -11.53
CA ASP A 119 17.09 -4.98 -11.59
C ASP A 119 15.96 -4.39 -10.72
N ASN A 120 14.80 -5.06 -10.69
CA ASN A 120 13.68 -4.64 -9.85
C ASN A 120 13.99 -4.72 -8.35
N ILE A 121 14.83 -5.66 -7.89
CA ILE A 121 15.23 -5.70 -6.46
C ILE A 121 15.96 -4.42 -6.09
N GLY A 122 16.96 -4.02 -6.87
CA GLY A 122 17.70 -2.77 -6.64
C GLY A 122 16.77 -1.55 -6.67
N ARG A 123 15.87 -1.49 -7.66
CA ARG A 123 14.87 -0.42 -7.76
C ARG A 123 13.90 -0.40 -6.56
N ALA A 124 13.54 -1.55 -6.01
CA ALA A 124 12.67 -1.65 -4.83
C ALA A 124 13.33 -1.09 -3.57
N PHE A 125 14.58 -1.46 -3.31
CA PHE A 125 15.33 -0.87 -2.20
C PHE A 125 15.61 0.61 -2.41
N MET A 126 15.96 1.03 -3.63
CA MET A 126 16.16 2.46 -3.92
C MET A 126 14.87 3.27 -3.73
N ASN A 127 13.71 2.70 -4.07
CA ASN A 127 12.42 3.32 -3.84
C ASN A 127 12.08 3.44 -2.35
N LEU A 128 12.81 2.86 -1.40
CA LEU A 128 12.66 3.26 0.00
C LEU A 128 12.97 4.75 0.19
N PHE A 129 14.02 5.26 -0.45
CA PHE A 129 14.55 6.61 -0.19
C PHE A 129 14.32 7.58 -1.35
N ALA A 130 14.41 7.11 -2.59
CA ALA A 130 14.21 7.93 -3.77
C ALA A 130 12.77 7.83 -4.28
N GLU A 131 12.31 8.89 -4.96
CA GLU A 131 11.07 8.80 -5.71
C GLU A 131 11.28 7.99 -6.99
N ARG A 132 10.31 7.13 -7.33
CA ARG A 132 10.36 6.40 -8.60
C ARG A 132 10.00 7.30 -9.78
N ALA A 133 10.64 7.06 -10.92
CA ALA A 133 10.30 7.73 -12.17
C ALA A 133 8.82 7.49 -12.55
N PRO A 134 8.13 8.49 -13.13
CA PRO A 134 6.78 8.31 -13.67
C PRO A 134 6.73 7.21 -14.73
N MET A 135 5.65 6.42 -14.73
CA MET A 135 5.46 5.35 -15.71
C MET A 135 4.80 5.88 -16.98
N GLY A 136 5.62 6.24 -17.98
CA GLY A 136 5.13 6.79 -19.25
C GLY A 136 4.60 5.76 -20.25
N LYS A 137 5.10 4.52 -20.22
CA LYS A 137 4.59 3.40 -21.06
C LYS A 137 4.00 2.33 -20.15
N VAL A 138 2.75 1.96 -20.39
CA VAL A 138 2.03 0.94 -19.66
C VAL A 138 1.38 -0.05 -20.60
N SER A 139 1.11 -1.25 -20.09
CA SER A 139 0.36 -2.27 -20.80
C SER A 139 -1.12 -1.90 -20.90
N ASN A 140 -1.79 -2.40 -21.94
CA ASN A 140 -3.25 -2.27 -22.09
C ASN A 140 -4.03 -2.88 -20.93
N ALA A 141 -3.41 -3.80 -20.17
CA ALA A 141 -4.00 -4.38 -18.97
C ALA A 141 -4.42 -3.33 -17.92
N VAL A 142 -3.85 -2.11 -17.97
CA VAL A 142 -4.27 -0.99 -17.12
C VAL A 142 -5.70 -0.51 -17.45
N TYR A 143 -6.12 -0.65 -18.71
CA TYR A 143 -7.40 -0.16 -19.21
C TYR A 143 -8.40 -1.28 -19.52
N GLU A 144 -8.08 -2.53 -19.18
CA GLU A 144 -8.97 -3.66 -19.38
C GLU A 144 -10.20 -3.50 -18.48
N LYS A 145 -11.39 -3.53 -19.08
CA LYS A 145 -12.64 -3.42 -18.32
C LYS A 145 -12.81 -4.64 -17.43
N LEU A 146 -13.21 -4.36 -16.20
CA LEU A 146 -13.49 -5.34 -15.17
C LEU A 146 -14.78 -6.09 -15.50
N ASP A 147 -14.72 -7.41 -15.63
CA ASP A 147 -15.94 -8.21 -15.64
C ASP A 147 -16.50 -8.21 -14.21
N PRO A 148 -17.67 -7.62 -13.95
CA PRO A 148 -18.17 -7.49 -12.60
C PRO A 148 -18.30 -8.88 -11.99
N VAL A 149 -17.72 -9.07 -10.80
CA VAL A 149 -17.88 -10.34 -10.09
C VAL A 149 -19.36 -10.53 -9.76
N GLY A 150 -20.03 -11.38 -10.55
CA GLY A 150 -21.43 -11.69 -10.35
C GLY A 150 -21.72 -12.17 -8.92
N ILE A 151 -22.99 -12.06 -8.49
CA ILE A 151 -23.47 -12.32 -7.13
C ILE A 151 -22.91 -13.63 -6.54
N MET A 152 -22.88 -14.70 -7.34
CA MET A 152 -22.37 -16.01 -6.92
C MET A 152 -20.86 -15.99 -6.61
N GLY A 153 -20.06 -15.21 -7.34
CA GLY A 153 -18.63 -15.02 -7.07
C GLY A 153 -18.40 -14.25 -5.77
N SER A 154 -19.18 -13.19 -5.55
CA SER A 154 -19.13 -12.40 -4.32
C SER A 154 -19.55 -13.23 -3.10
N LEU A 155 -20.60 -14.04 -3.22
CA LEU A 155 -21.03 -14.97 -2.17
C LEU A 155 -19.94 -16.00 -1.85
N LYS A 156 -19.29 -16.58 -2.88
CA LYS A 156 -18.18 -17.53 -2.68
C LYS A 156 -17.02 -16.89 -1.93
N LEU A 157 -16.60 -15.67 -2.31
CA LEU A 157 -15.53 -14.95 -1.61
C LEU A 157 -15.90 -14.66 -0.15
N PHE A 158 -17.14 -14.25 0.10
CA PHE A 158 -17.64 -14.03 1.45
C PHE A 158 -17.62 -15.31 2.28
N LEU A 159 -18.16 -16.43 1.76
CA LEU A 159 -18.19 -17.72 2.46
C LEU A 159 -16.79 -18.24 2.75
N VAL A 160 -15.87 -18.12 1.77
CA VAL A 160 -14.45 -18.49 1.97
C VAL A 160 -13.82 -17.61 3.06
N SER A 161 -14.04 -16.29 3.01
CA SER A 161 -13.52 -15.38 4.04
C SER A 161 -14.07 -15.73 5.43
N ALA A 162 -15.38 -15.94 5.55
CA ALA A 162 -16.00 -16.35 6.81
C ALA A 162 -15.41 -17.68 7.33
N ALA A 163 -15.23 -18.66 6.45
CA ALA A 163 -14.63 -19.95 6.81
C ALA A 163 -13.17 -19.82 7.25
N LEU A 164 -12.36 -18.99 6.59
CA LEU A 164 -10.97 -18.72 6.98
C LEU A 164 -10.90 -18.00 8.34
N PHE A 165 -11.76 -17.01 8.56
CA PHE A 165 -11.81 -16.25 9.81
C PHE A 165 -12.24 -17.13 10.99
N ILE A 166 -13.35 -17.84 10.84
CA ILE A 166 -13.86 -18.76 11.87
C ILE A 166 -12.87 -19.90 12.08
N GLY A 167 -12.35 -20.48 10.99
CA GLY A 167 -11.37 -21.55 11.02
C GLY A 167 -10.10 -21.16 11.76
N PHE A 168 -9.59 -19.95 11.55
CA PHE A 168 -8.45 -19.42 12.29
C PHE A 168 -8.70 -19.48 13.81
N TYR A 169 -9.78 -18.87 14.29
CA TYR A 169 -10.04 -18.79 15.73
C TYR A 169 -10.36 -20.16 16.35
N LEU A 170 -11.06 -21.04 15.63
CA LEU A 170 -11.31 -22.40 16.09
C LEU A 170 -10.04 -23.25 16.16
N LEU A 171 -9.14 -23.13 15.19
CA LEU A 171 -7.88 -23.88 15.17
C LEU A 171 -6.89 -23.32 16.18
N PHE A 172 -6.81 -21.99 16.31
CA PHE A 172 -5.83 -21.32 17.18
C PHE A 172 -6.23 -21.36 18.66
N LEU A 173 -7.50 -21.13 18.99
CA LEU A 173 -8.00 -21.10 20.38
C LEU A 173 -8.73 -22.40 20.79
N GLY A 174 -8.89 -23.35 19.87
CA GLY A 174 -9.56 -24.62 20.12
C GLY A 174 -11.03 -24.46 20.51
N GLY A 175 -11.55 -25.41 21.30
CA GLY A 175 -12.93 -25.39 21.80
C GLY A 175 -13.27 -24.22 22.74
N GLN A 176 -12.28 -23.43 23.15
CA GLN A 176 -12.46 -22.26 24.03
C GLN A 176 -12.59 -20.94 23.25
N ALA A 177 -12.50 -20.95 21.91
CA ALA A 177 -12.53 -19.75 21.09
C ALA A 177 -13.68 -18.79 21.43
N TYR A 178 -14.91 -19.32 21.54
CA TYR A 178 -16.08 -18.52 21.88
C TYR A 178 -15.95 -17.85 23.26
N SER A 179 -15.59 -18.62 24.29
CA SER A 179 -15.45 -18.12 25.65
C SER A 179 -14.35 -17.05 25.75
N ILE A 180 -13.20 -17.30 25.14
CA ILE A 180 -12.05 -16.38 25.14
C ILE A 180 -12.41 -15.08 24.45
N ILE A 181 -13.01 -15.13 23.25
CA ILE A 181 -13.41 -13.93 22.52
C ILE A 181 -14.50 -13.17 23.29
N ASN A 182 -15.51 -13.86 23.82
CA ASN A 182 -16.60 -13.24 24.57
C ASN A 182 -16.09 -12.51 25.83
N ASN A 183 -15.20 -13.14 26.60
CA ASN A 183 -14.61 -12.54 27.79
C ASN A 183 -13.67 -11.37 27.49
N ASN A 184 -13.16 -11.29 26.25
CA ASN A 184 -12.23 -10.24 25.81
C ASN A 184 -12.79 -9.38 24.67
N LEU A 185 -14.13 -9.30 24.56
CA LEU A 185 -14.82 -8.70 23.42
C LEU A 185 -14.38 -7.26 23.14
N VAL A 186 -14.14 -6.47 24.19
CA VAL A 186 -13.70 -5.08 24.05
C VAL A 186 -12.34 -5.00 23.33
N TYR A 187 -11.41 -5.89 23.64
CA TYR A 187 -10.07 -5.90 23.03
C TYR A 187 -10.10 -6.46 21.62
N PHE A 188 -10.92 -7.48 21.39
CA PHE A 188 -11.20 -8.00 20.06
C PHE A 188 -11.74 -6.88 19.16
N ILE A 189 -12.79 -6.17 19.59
CA ILE A 189 -13.36 -5.06 18.83
C ILE A 189 -12.32 -3.94 18.65
N ALA A 190 -11.58 -3.57 19.68
CA ALA A 190 -10.61 -2.47 19.60
C ALA A 190 -9.49 -2.75 18.58
N THR A 191 -8.87 -3.92 18.63
CA THR A 191 -7.77 -4.29 17.72
C THR A 191 -8.22 -4.34 16.26
N TYR A 192 -9.37 -4.95 15.99
CA TYR A 192 -9.95 -4.96 14.65
C TYR A 192 -10.41 -3.58 14.17
N SER A 193 -11.00 -2.78 15.05
CA SER A 193 -11.46 -1.42 14.70
C SER A 193 -10.29 -0.53 14.30
N VAL A 194 -9.17 -0.57 15.05
CA VAL A 194 -7.95 0.18 14.68
C VAL A 194 -7.46 -0.26 13.30
N ALA A 195 -7.41 -1.57 13.05
CA ALA A 195 -6.98 -2.10 11.77
C ALA A 195 -7.84 -1.63 10.60
N ILE A 196 -9.17 -1.68 10.79
CA ILE A 196 -10.16 -1.25 9.82
C ILE A 196 -10.09 0.26 9.58
N ILE A 197 -9.87 1.08 10.62
CA ILE A 197 -9.73 2.53 10.47
C ILE A 197 -8.54 2.87 9.59
N TYR A 198 -7.37 2.28 9.85
CA TYR A 198 -6.21 2.49 8.98
C TYR A 198 -6.46 2.02 7.55
N LEU A 199 -7.10 0.86 7.39
CA LEU A 199 -7.45 0.35 6.07
C LEU A 199 -8.41 1.28 5.33
N ILE A 200 -9.42 1.83 6.00
CA ILE A 200 -10.34 2.82 5.42
C ILE A 200 -9.58 4.08 4.99
N ILE A 201 -8.63 4.56 5.78
CA ILE A 201 -7.81 5.73 5.42
C ILE A 201 -7.07 5.48 4.10
N ILE A 202 -6.39 4.33 3.97
CA ILE A 202 -5.64 3.97 2.75
C ILE A 202 -6.59 3.69 1.58
N TYR A 203 -7.66 2.94 1.80
CA TYR A 203 -8.69 2.64 0.79
C TYR A 203 -9.33 3.90 0.21
N ARG A 204 -9.50 4.97 1.01
CA ARG A 204 -10.04 6.25 0.54
C ARG A 204 -9.02 7.12 -0.20
N THR A 205 -7.75 6.72 -0.25
CA THR A 205 -6.75 7.42 -1.07
C THR A 205 -6.93 7.15 -2.55
N ASP A 206 -7.59 6.04 -2.90
CA ASP A 206 -8.02 5.75 -4.26
C ASP A 206 -9.19 6.64 -4.68
N LYS A 207 -8.89 7.54 -5.61
CA LYS A 207 -9.83 8.57 -6.07
C LYS A 207 -10.50 8.20 -7.38
N TYR A 208 -9.84 7.41 -8.22
CA TYR A 208 -10.23 7.24 -9.61
C TYR A 208 -10.91 5.89 -9.85
N GLU A 209 -10.43 4.81 -9.21
CA GLU A 209 -10.91 3.44 -9.43
C GLU A 209 -10.98 2.73 -8.08
N LYS A 210 -12.08 2.88 -7.35
CA LYS A 210 -12.16 2.26 -6.01
C LYS A 210 -12.25 0.75 -6.10
N GLU A 211 -11.30 0.09 -5.45
CA GLU A 211 -11.27 -1.36 -5.34
C GLU A 211 -12.56 -1.97 -4.77
N PRO A 212 -13.06 -3.08 -5.34
CA PRO A 212 -14.21 -3.76 -4.78
C PRO A 212 -13.94 -4.26 -3.36
N PHE A 213 -14.75 -3.79 -2.40
CA PHE A 213 -14.60 -4.13 -0.98
C PHE A 213 -14.51 -5.65 -0.70
N LYS A 214 -15.17 -6.47 -1.53
CA LYS A 214 -15.14 -7.94 -1.47
C LYS A 214 -13.71 -8.52 -1.51
N PHE A 215 -12.83 -7.94 -2.32
CA PHE A 215 -11.45 -8.37 -2.46
C PHE A 215 -10.58 -7.85 -1.33
N VAL A 216 -10.77 -6.58 -0.96
CA VAL A 216 -10.10 -5.98 0.20
C VAL A 216 -10.39 -6.79 1.47
N LEU A 217 -11.65 -7.18 1.68
CA LEU A 217 -12.07 -8.05 2.79
C LEU A 217 -11.40 -9.42 2.72
N PHE A 218 -11.37 -10.06 1.55
CA PHE A 218 -10.72 -11.37 1.39
C PHE A 218 -9.23 -11.30 1.76
N VAL A 219 -8.50 -10.30 1.27
CA VAL A 219 -7.06 -10.16 1.52
C VAL A 219 -6.80 -9.79 2.99
N PHE A 220 -7.66 -8.96 3.60
CA PHE A 220 -7.64 -8.71 5.05
C PHE A 220 -7.83 -9.99 5.86
N VAL A 221 -8.86 -10.78 5.56
CA VAL A 221 -9.12 -12.03 6.27
C VAL A 221 -8.01 -13.08 6.03
N TRP A 222 -7.41 -13.09 4.84
CA TRP A 222 -6.21 -13.89 4.60
C TRP A 222 -5.08 -13.50 5.56
N GLY A 223 -4.87 -12.20 5.77
CA GLY A 223 -3.91 -11.69 6.76
C GLY A 223 -4.15 -12.23 8.17
N VAL A 224 -5.41 -12.26 8.62
CA VAL A 224 -5.81 -12.91 9.89
C VAL A 224 -5.46 -14.40 9.87
N PHE A 225 -5.91 -15.09 8.83
CA PHE A 225 -5.78 -16.54 8.73
C PHE A 225 -4.32 -17.00 8.72
N CYS A 226 -3.45 -16.31 8.00
CA CYS A 226 -2.07 -16.75 7.82
C CYS A 226 -1.25 -16.82 9.12
N GLY A 227 -1.73 -16.18 10.20
CA GLY A 227 -1.21 -16.35 11.56
C GLY A 227 -1.19 -17.80 12.05
N ILE A 228 -2.13 -18.65 11.60
CA ILE A 228 -2.18 -20.07 12.00
C ILE A 228 -0.96 -20.86 11.51
N ILE A 229 -0.34 -20.40 10.42
CA ILE A 229 0.86 -21.00 9.84
C ILE A 229 2.10 -20.27 10.36
N ALA A 230 2.05 -18.94 10.42
CA ALA A 230 3.19 -18.12 10.83
C ALA A 230 3.63 -18.39 12.28
N ALA A 231 2.68 -18.47 13.23
CA ALA A 231 3.02 -18.66 14.64
C ALA A 231 3.76 -19.99 14.91
N PRO A 232 3.27 -21.18 14.46
CA PRO A 232 4.02 -22.42 14.61
C PRO A 232 5.38 -22.41 13.91
N LEU A 233 5.50 -21.78 12.73
CA LEU A 233 6.78 -21.65 12.05
C LEU A 233 7.77 -20.80 12.86
N ASN A 234 7.29 -19.69 13.44
CA ASN A 234 8.09 -18.84 14.33
C ASN A 234 8.54 -19.61 15.58
N ASP A 235 7.68 -20.44 16.16
CA ASP A 235 8.03 -21.25 17.33
C ASP A 235 9.06 -22.34 17.01
N ILE A 236 8.93 -22.99 15.84
CA ILE A 236 9.84 -24.06 15.40
C ILE A 236 11.22 -23.49 15.03
N LEU A 237 11.25 -22.37 14.30
CA LEU A 237 12.47 -21.80 13.74
C LEU A 237 13.12 -20.73 14.64
N GLY A 238 12.34 -20.14 15.55
CA GLY A 238 12.79 -19.11 16.49
C GLY A 238 14.00 -19.50 17.33
N PRO A 239 14.12 -20.74 17.85
CA PRO A 239 15.31 -21.18 18.58
C PRO A 239 16.61 -21.07 17.77
N LEU A 240 16.57 -21.25 16.44
CA LEU A 240 17.75 -21.10 15.58
C LEU A 240 18.23 -19.64 15.55
N PHE A 241 17.30 -18.70 15.45
CA PHE A 241 17.60 -17.26 15.48
C PHE A 241 17.98 -16.78 16.88
N GLN A 242 17.38 -17.37 17.92
CA GLN A 242 17.80 -17.11 19.30
C GLN A 242 19.25 -17.54 19.54
N ALA A 243 19.62 -18.74 19.08
CA ALA A 243 20.97 -19.27 19.26
C ALA A 243 22.03 -18.51 18.45
N SER A 244 21.68 -18.04 17.25
CA SER A 244 22.64 -17.37 16.35
C SER A 244 22.71 -15.86 16.54
N LEU A 245 21.59 -15.20 16.84
CA LEU A 245 21.46 -13.73 16.86
C LEU A 245 20.95 -13.19 18.21
N GLY A 246 20.68 -14.05 19.19
CA GLY A 246 20.21 -13.64 20.51
C GLY A 246 18.76 -13.13 20.55
N ASN A 247 18.02 -13.22 19.44
CA ASN A 247 16.64 -12.75 19.33
C ASN A 247 15.83 -13.65 18.39
N SER A 248 14.95 -14.48 18.95
CA SER A 248 14.06 -15.37 18.20
C SER A 248 13.10 -14.63 17.27
N THR A 249 12.65 -13.42 17.62
CA THR A 249 11.64 -12.67 16.84
C THR A 249 12.13 -12.24 15.45
N LEU A 250 13.45 -12.29 15.21
CA LEU A 250 14.07 -12.00 13.92
C LEU A 250 13.69 -12.98 12.80
N ILE A 251 13.16 -14.17 13.14
CA ILE A 251 12.63 -15.10 12.13
C ILE A 251 11.27 -14.66 11.57
N GLY A 252 10.47 -13.95 12.38
CA GLY A 252 9.08 -13.55 12.04
C GLY A 252 8.93 -12.95 10.65
N PRO A 253 9.76 -11.97 10.23
CA PRO A 253 9.70 -11.42 8.88
C PRO A 253 9.80 -12.46 7.76
N PHE A 254 10.67 -13.47 7.91
CA PHE A 254 10.93 -14.47 6.89
C PHE A 254 9.81 -15.50 6.73
N THR A 255 8.97 -15.67 7.75
CA THR A 255 7.80 -16.55 7.71
C THR A 255 6.54 -15.75 7.37
N GLU A 256 6.34 -14.61 8.04
CA GLU A 256 5.11 -13.86 8.01
C GLU A 256 4.90 -13.07 6.73
N GLU A 257 5.91 -12.34 6.23
CA GLU A 257 5.75 -11.49 5.05
C GLU A 257 5.42 -12.31 3.79
N PRO A 258 6.08 -13.46 3.51
CA PRO A 258 5.68 -14.35 2.43
C PRO A 258 4.25 -14.89 2.59
N LEU A 259 3.85 -15.26 3.81
CA LEU A 259 2.51 -15.78 4.09
C LEU A 259 1.42 -14.73 3.91
N LYS A 260 1.65 -13.49 4.38
CA LYS A 260 0.73 -12.35 4.18
C LYS A 260 0.58 -12.04 2.68
N ALA A 261 1.70 -11.99 1.96
CA ALA A 261 1.72 -11.71 0.53
C ALA A 261 1.07 -12.81 -0.32
N ALA A 262 1.02 -14.06 0.17
CA ALA A 262 0.44 -15.18 -0.58
C ALA A 262 -1.05 -15.00 -0.91
N GLY A 263 -1.84 -14.35 -0.04
CA GLY A 263 -3.27 -14.11 -0.29
C GLY A 263 -3.50 -13.06 -1.35
N LEU A 264 -2.70 -11.99 -1.33
CA LEU A 264 -2.64 -11.01 -2.39
C LEU A 264 -2.24 -11.68 -3.71
N TYR A 265 -1.12 -12.40 -3.72
CA TYR A 265 -0.62 -13.08 -4.91
C TYR A 265 -1.64 -14.08 -5.48
N TYR A 266 -2.34 -14.81 -4.60
CA TYR A 266 -3.44 -15.69 -4.97
C TYR A 266 -4.56 -14.92 -5.66
N LEU A 267 -5.00 -13.79 -5.09
CA LEU A 267 -6.08 -12.98 -5.67
C LEU A 267 -5.69 -12.50 -7.08
N VAL A 268 -4.53 -11.87 -7.23
CA VAL A 268 -4.12 -11.19 -8.47
C VAL A 268 -3.63 -12.13 -9.57
N THR A 269 -3.43 -13.43 -9.29
CA THR A 269 -3.05 -14.42 -10.33
C THR A 269 -4.22 -15.27 -10.80
N ARG A 270 -5.37 -15.19 -10.12
CA ARG A 270 -6.56 -15.94 -10.52
C ARG A 270 -7.22 -15.25 -11.70
N LYS A 271 -7.43 -16.01 -12.79
CA LYS A 271 -8.04 -15.51 -14.05
C LYS A 271 -9.30 -14.64 -13.84
N ARG A 272 -10.11 -14.94 -12.82
CA ARG A 272 -11.36 -14.23 -12.53
C ARG A 272 -11.16 -12.85 -11.86
N PHE A 273 -10.04 -12.64 -11.17
CA PHE A 273 -9.81 -11.48 -10.31
C PHE A 273 -8.54 -10.73 -10.67
N ARG A 274 -7.69 -11.30 -11.52
CA ARG A 274 -6.44 -10.68 -11.93
C ARG A 274 -6.67 -9.36 -12.65
N ASP A 275 -7.81 -9.19 -13.30
CA ASP A 275 -8.13 -8.01 -14.09
C ASP A 275 -8.52 -6.85 -13.16
N GLU A 276 -8.74 -7.08 -11.86
CA GLU A 276 -9.01 -6.09 -10.79
C GLU A 276 -7.73 -5.57 -10.12
N PHE A 277 -6.61 -5.63 -10.84
CA PHE A 277 -5.30 -5.34 -10.26
C PHE A 277 -4.45 -4.58 -11.26
N ASN A 278 -4.84 -3.38 -11.62
CA ASN A 278 -4.39 -2.66 -12.81
C ASN A 278 -3.34 -1.61 -12.48
N THR A 279 -3.39 -1.05 -11.28
CA THR A 279 -2.54 0.06 -10.88
C THR A 279 -1.62 -0.27 -9.70
N PRO A 280 -0.51 0.48 -9.54
CA PRO A 280 0.29 0.48 -8.33
C PRO A 280 -0.50 0.74 -7.05
N LEU A 281 -1.57 1.53 -7.11
CA LEU A 281 -2.37 1.88 -5.94
C LEU A 281 -3.17 0.67 -5.45
N ASP A 282 -3.72 -0.13 -6.35
CA ASP A 282 -4.39 -1.40 -6.04
C ASP A 282 -3.43 -2.34 -5.30
N GLY A 283 -2.18 -2.40 -5.78
CA GLY A 283 -1.03 -3.02 -5.12
C GLY A 283 -0.88 -2.60 -3.66
N ILE A 284 -0.85 -1.29 -3.44
CA ILE A 284 -0.73 -0.71 -2.11
C ILE A 284 -1.95 -1.06 -1.25
N VAL A 285 -3.17 -0.89 -1.76
CA VAL A 285 -4.43 -1.09 -1.01
C VAL A 285 -4.59 -2.55 -0.60
N TYR A 286 -4.44 -3.49 -1.54
CA TYR A 286 -4.58 -4.92 -1.24
C TYR A 286 -3.45 -5.44 -0.35
N GLY A 287 -2.20 -5.02 -0.61
CA GLY A 287 -1.08 -5.37 0.26
C GLY A 287 -1.29 -4.84 1.68
N PHE A 288 -1.71 -3.59 1.81
CA PHE A 288 -2.02 -2.98 3.11
C PHE A 288 -3.13 -3.75 3.82
N ALA A 289 -4.18 -4.17 3.12
CA ALA A 289 -5.27 -4.97 3.70
C ALA A 289 -4.77 -6.28 4.33
N ALA A 290 -3.91 -7.04 3.64
CA ALA A 290 -3.31 -8.26 4.19
C ALA A 290 -2.51 -7.98 5.46
N GLY A 291 -1.66 -6.95 5.44
CA GLY A 291 -0.90 -6.54 6.61
C GLY A 291 -1.79 -6.14 7.80
N MET A 292 -2.86 -5.38 7.54
CA MET A 292 -3.78 -4.94 8.59
C MET A 292 -4.61 -6.07 9.19
N GLY A 293 -4.95 -7.09 8.41
CA GLY A 293 -5.58 -8.30 8.92
C GLY A 293 -4.70 -9.05 9.91
N PHE A 294 -3.43 -9.23 9.55
CA PHE A 294 -2.44 -9.84 10.45
C PHE A 294 -2.24 -8.99 11.70
N PHE A 295 -2.09 -7.67 11.55
CA PHE A 295 -2.00 -6.73 12.67
C PHE A 295 -3.19 -6.88 13.64
N ALA A 296 -4.43 -6.97 13.14
CA ALA A 296 -5.61 -7.07 14.00
C ALA A 296 -5.56 -8.34 14.86
N MET A 297 -5.30 -9.47 14.20
CA MET A 297 -5.21 -10.78 14.80
C MET A 297 -4.05 -10.89 15.80
N GLU A 298 -2.85 -10.46 15.39
CA GLU A 298 -1.66 -10.54 16.22
C GLU A 298 -1.82 -9.70 17.48
N ASN A 299 -2.30 -8.46 17.36
CA ASN A 299 -2.54 -7.60 18.52
C ASN A 299 -3.55 -8.19 19.50
N PHE A 300 -4.59 -8.86 19.00
CA PHE A 300 -5.54 -9.54 19.87
C PHE A 300 -4.88 -10.69 20.63
N ILE A 301 -4.04 -11.51 19.97
CA ILE A 301 -3.33 -12.62 20.63
C ILE A 301 -2.31 -12.13 21.65
N TYR A 302 -1.55 -11.07 21.34
CA TYR A 302 -0.64 -10.46 22.31
C TYR A 302 -1.39 -9.93 23.54
N TYR A 303 -2.59 -9.39 23.33
CA TYR A 303 -3.43 -8.95 24.44
C TYR A 303 -3.87 -10.13 25.35
N LEU A 304 -4.17 -11.29 24.76
CA LEU A 304 -4.52 -12.48 25.52
C LEU A 304 -3.36 -13.04 26.37
N ASN A 305 -2.11 -12.65 26.08
CA ASN A 305 -0.94 -13.13 26.81
C ASN A 305 -0.82 -12.41 28.18
N PRO A 306 -0.98 -13.09 29.33
CA PRO A 306 -0.95 -12.45 30.65
C PRO A 306 0.42 -11.90 31.07
N GLN A 307 1.51 -12.37 30.45
CA GLN A 307 2.88 -11.99 30.79
C GLN A 307 3.34 -10.70 30.11
N ILE A 308 2.68 -10.35 29.00
CA ILE A 308 3.05 -9.21 28.14
C ILE A 308 1.89 -8.22 28.06
N GLY A 309 0.65 -8.68 28.21
CA GLY A 309 -0.59 -7.94 28.01
C GLY A 309 -0.84 -6.80 28.99
N GLY A 310 -1.62 -5.81 28.55
CA GLY A 310 -2.01 -4.65 29.33
C GLY A 310 -2.51 -3.49 28.46
N SER A 311 -3.21 -2.52 29.06
CA SER A 311 -3.75 -1.36 28.33
C SER A 311 -2.66 -0.45 27.75
N GLY A 312 -1.52 -0.31 28.43
CA GLY A 312 -0.36 0.45 27.94
C GLY A 312 0.27 -0.18 26.70
N LEU A 313 0.35 -1.51 26.66
CA LEU A 313 0.83 -2.25 25.49
C LEU A 313 -0.14 -2.06 24.31
N LEU A 314 -1.46 -2.08 24.54
CA LEU A 314 -2.44 -1.89 23.47
C LEU A 314 -2.29 -0.52 22.80
N ILE A 315 -2.09 0.56 23.55
CA ILE A 315 -1.91 1.91 22.98
C ILE A 315 -0.65 1.94 22.12
N MET A 316 0.44 1.42 22.68
CA MET A 316 1.74 1.38 22.03
C MET A 316 1.66 0.57 20.72
N ARG A 317 1.14 -0.65 20.79
CA ARG A 317 0.96 -1.55 19.64
C ARG A 317 -0.01 -1.00 18.59
N SER A 318 -1.09 -0.35 19.02
CA SER A 318 -2.09 0.24 18.11
C SER A 318 -1.55 1.41 17.30
N LEU A 319 -0.66 2.22 17.88
CA LEU A 319 -0.05 3.37 17.21
C LEU A 319 1.20 2.99 16.40
N LEU A 320 1.94 1.98 16.86
CA LEU A 320 3.27 1.71 16.36
C LEU A 320 3.34 0.56 15.35
N LEU A 321 2.39 -0.37 15.35
CA LEU A 321 2.46 -1.57 14.50
C LEU A 321 1.70 -1.50 13.18
N TRP A 322 1.22 -0.32 12.77
CA TRP A 322 0.62 -0.16 11.44
C TRP A 322 1.62 -0.48 10.29
N GLY A 323 2.92 -0.60 10.62
CA GLY A 323 3.97 -1.09 9.74
C GLY A 323 3.68 -2.42 9.05
N HIS A 324 2.92 -3.34 9.67
CA HIS A 324 2.48 -4.56 9.00
C HIS A 324 1.76 -4.28 7.68
N GLY A 325 0.90 -3.25 7.65
CA GLY A 325 0.26 -2.79 6.42
C GLY A 325 1.27 -2.25 5.41
N VAL A 326 2.21 -1.42 5.86
CA VAL A 326 3.22 -0.77 5.00
C VAL A 326 4.15 -1.80 4.33
N TRP A 327 4.58 -2.82 5.06
CA TRP A 327 5.50 -3.83 4.53
C TRP A 327 4.84 -4.63 3.40
N VAL A 328 3.62 -5.13 3.62
CA VAL A 328 2.92 -5.91 2.58
C VAL A 328 2.40 -5.01 1.45
N ALA A 329 2.05 -3.75 1.73
CA ALA A 329 1.78 -2.74 0.70
C ALA A 329 2.98 -2.54 -0.25
N THR A 330 4.20 -2.63 0.27
CA THR A 330 5.42 -2.58 -0.56
C THR A 330 5.54 -3.79 -1.48
N THR A 331 5.21 -4.98 -0.97
CA THR A 331 5.12 -6.19 -1.77
C THR A 331 4.09 -6.04 -2.89
N GLY A 332 2.91 -5.53 -2.57
CA GLY A 332 1.84 -5.30 -3.55
C GLY A 332 2.18 -4.23 -4.58
N LEU A 333 2.82 -3.13 -4.17
CA LEU A 333 3.30 -2.07 -5.07
C LEU A 333 4.21 -2.63 -6.17
N TRP A 334 5.25 -3.40 -5.79
CA TRP A 334 6.21 -3.92 -6.76
C TRP A 334 5.63 -5.02 -7.64
N LEU A 335 4.68 -5.79 -7.11
CA LEU A 335 3.91 -6.74 -7.88
C LEU A 335 3.04 -6.03 -8.94
N ALA A 336 2.35 -4.95 -8.54
CA ALA A 336 1.54 -4.13 -9.42
C ALA A 336 2.37 -3.46 -10.52
N ILE A 337 3.50 -2.83 -10.18
CA ILE A 337 4.42 -2.24 -11.16
C ILE A 337 4.81 -3.27 -12.23
N ALA A 338 5.13 -4.51 -11.82
CA ALA A 338 5.49 -5.56 -12.77
C ALA A 338 4.33 -5.95 -13.70
N LYS A 339 3.08 -5.98 -13.21
CA LYS A 339 1.90 -6.21 -14.05
C LYS A 339 1.64 -5.02 -14.96
N THR A 340 1.64 -3.78 -14.45
CA THR A 340 1.39 -2.57 -15.24
C THR A 340 2.39 -2.43 -16.40
N GLN A 341 3.66 -2.77 -16.19
CA GLN A 341 4.68 -2.68 -17.24
C GLN A 341 4.58 -3.76 -18.32
N ARG A 342 4.15 -4.99 -17.98
CA ARG A 342 4.19 -6.15 -18.90
C ARG A 342 2.82 -6.69 -19.31
N GLY A 343 1.75 -6.34 -18.60
CA GLY A 343 0.40 -6.88 -18.72
C GLY A 343 0.15 -8.19 -17.97
N TYR A 344 1.20 -8.84 -17.44
CA TYR A 344 1.07 -10.12 -16.75
C TYR A 344 2.10 -10.28 -15.63
N LEU A 345 1.80 -11.19 -14.72
CA LEU A 345 2.61 -11.53 -13.57
C LEU A 345 3.41 -12.83 -13.77
N LYS A 346 4.66 -12.81 -13.32
CA LYS A 346 5.54 -13.95 -13.12
C LYS A 346 5.71 -14.17 -11.62
N ARG A 347 5.98 -15.41 -11.22
CA ARG A 347 6.21 -15.75 -9.79
C ARG A 347 7.36 -14.94 -9.17
N SER A 348 8.38 -14.61 -9.96
CA SER A 348 9.55 -13.85 -9.50
C SER A 348 9.25 -12.37 -9.20
N ASP A 349 8.11 -11.82 -9.63
CA ASP A 349 7.79 -10.40 -9.38
C ASP A 349 7.37 -10.12 -7.94
N LEU A 350 7.07 -11.17 -7.16
CA LEU A 350 6.81 -11.03 -5.73
C LEU A 350 8.09 -10.67 -4.96
N ILE A 351 9.25 -11.10 -5.48
CA ILE A 351 10.53 -11.05 -4.76
C ILE A 351 10.98 -9.62 -4.42
N PRO A 352 10.99 -8.64 -5.34
CA PRO A 352 11.52 -7.30 -5.05
C PRO A 352 10.85 -6.62 -3.86
N GLY A 353 9.52 -6.52 -3.88
CA GLY A 353 8.78 -5.89 -2.78
C GLY A 353 8.78 -6.72 -1.50
N MET A 354 8.73 -8.06 -1.61
CA MET A 354 8.80 -8.95 -0.45
C MET A 354 10.13 -8.85 0.29
N LEU A 355 11.26 -8.75 -0.41
CA LEU A 355 12.56 -8.56 0.25
C LEU A 355 12.64 -7.22 1.01
N VAL A 356 12.05 -6.16 0.45
CA VAL A 356 11.94 -4.87 1.14
C VAL A 356 11.05 -5.00 2.38
N ALA A 357 9.90 -5.66 2.27
CA ALA A 357 8.99 -5.93 3.38
C ALA A 357 9.68 -6.68 4.52
N ILE A 358 10.36 -7.79 4.20
CA ILE A 358 11.14 -8.60 5.15
C ILE A 358 12.20 -7.74 5.82
N THR A 359 12.92 -6.92 5.07
CA THR A 359 13.99 -6.07 5.61
C THR A 359 13.45 -5.05 6.61
N LEU A 360 12.37 -4.34 6.26
CA LEU A 360 11.76 -3.37 7.16
C LEU A 360 11.25 -4.04 8.43
N HIS A 361 10.57 -5.18 8.31
CA HIS A 361 10.07 -5.92 9.46
C HIS A 361 11.22 -6.50 10.31
N PHE A 362 12.30 -7.00 9.71
CA PHE A 362 13.47 -7.50 10.43
C PHE A 362 14.10 -6.43 11.32
N PHE A 363 14.27 -5.22 10.79
CA PHE A 363 14.77 -4.10 11.58
C PHE A 363 13.82 -3.70 12.70
N TRP A 364 12.50 -3.76 12.47
CA TRP A 364 11.50 -3.51 13.50
C TRP A 364 11.67 -4.46 14.70
N ASN A 365 11.85 -5.76 14.44
CA ASN A 365 12.05 -6.75 15.50
C ASN A 365 13.46 -6.67 16.13
N GLY A 366 14.43 -6.12 15.40
CA GLY A 366 15.84 -6.13 15.78
C GLY A 366 16.33 -4.91 16.55
N TRP A 367 15.72 -3.73 16.41
CA TRP A 367 16.33 -2.49 16.89
C TRP A 367 16.74 -2.48 18.37
N GLN A 368 15.89 -3.01 19.24
CA GLN A 368 16.21 -3.09 20.67
C GLN A 368 17.37 -4.05 20.96
N GLY A 369 17.47 -5.14 20.21
CA GLY A 369 18.59 -6.09 20.32
C GLY A 369 19.89 -5.53 19.77
N PHE A 370 19.83 -4.79 18.65
CA PHE A 370 21.03 -4.29 17.96
C PHE A 370 21.62 -3.03 18.60
N LEU A 371 20.79 -2.15 19.14
CA LEU A 371 21.20 -0.83 19.61
C LEU A 371 21.05 -0.67 21.14
N GLY A 372 20.52 -1.67 21.85
CA GLY A 372 20.16 -1.57 23.24
C GLY A 372 18.85 -0.81 23.47
N TYR A 373 18.41 -0.69 24.72
CA TYR A 373 17.06 -0.20 25.06
C TYR A 373 16.81 1.23 24.57
N GLU A 374 17.68 2.20 24.94
CA GLU A 374 17.45 3.63 24.64
C GLU A 374 17.53 3.94 23.13
N LEU A 375 18.63 3.56 22.48
CA LEU A 375 18.80 3.79 21.04
C LEU A 375 17.85 2.92 20.20
N GLY A 376 17.49 1.73 20.69
CA GLY A 376 16.48 0.88 20.06
C GLY A 376 15.10 1.54 20.02
N TRP A 377 14.69 2.21 21.10
CA TRP A 377 13.47 3.03 21.10
C TRP A 377 13.52 4.18 20.09
N ALA A 378 14.64 4.90 20.06
CA ALA A 378 14.82 5.98 19.10
C ALA A 378 14.75 5.46 17.65
N ALA A 379 15.35 4.30 17.37
CA ALA A 379 15.30 3.66 16.06
C ALA A 379 13.89 3.18 15.69
N LEU A 380 13.11 2.61 16.62
CA LEU A 380 11.70 2.24 16.38
C LEU A 380 10.84 3.45 16.04
N ILE A 381 11.00 4.56 16.77
CA ILE A 381 10.29 5.82 16.50
C ILE A 381 10.73 6.38 15.13
N GLY A 382 12.03 6.38 14.84
CA GLY A 382 12.56 6.80 13.55
C GLY A 382 11.99 5.97 12.40
N GLN A 383 11.93 4.64 12.56
CA GLN A 383 11.35 3.75 11.58
C GLN A 383 9.84 3.98 11.41
N LEU A 384 9.09 4.24 12.49
CA LEU A 384 7.69 4.61 12.40
C LEU A 384 7.48 5.86 11.54
N ILE A 385 8.23 6.93 11.84
CA ILE A 385 8.15 8.19 11.10
C ILE A 385 8.50 7.96 9.62
N PHE A 386 9.56 7.18 9.38
CA PHE A 386 9.96 6.78 8.04
C PHE A 386 8.85 6.03 7.30
N GLN A 387 8.17 5.07 7.94
CA GLN A 387 7.08 4.33 7.33
C GLN A 387 5.90 5.24 6.94
N PHE A 388 5.58 6.25 7.76
CA PHE A 388 4.50 7.20 7.45
C PHE A 388 4.84 8.04 6.23
N TRP A 389 6.05 8.57 6.21
CA TRP A 389 6.56 9.29 5.05
C TRP A 389 6.60 8.40 3.80
N TYR A 390 7.07 7.15 3.95
CA TYR A 390 7.21 6.21 2.86
C TYR A 390 5.86 5.82 2.26
N MET A 391 4.86 5.52 3.09
CA MET A 391 3.49 5.25 2.63
C MET A 391 2.90 6.45 1.87
N LYS A 392 3.05 7.66 2.42
CA LYS A 392 2.59 8.89 1.75
C LYS A 392 3.29 9.07 0.39
N LYS A 393 4.57 8.76 0.32
CA LYS A 393 5.35 8.84 -0.91
C LYS A 393 4.83 7.86 -1.96
N ILE A 394 4.73 6.57 -1.65
CA ILE A 394 4.31 5.56 -2.64
C ILE A 394 2.88 5.77 -3.13
N ILE A 395 1.96 6.23 -2.27
CA ILE A 395 0.60 6.61 -2.66
C ILE A 395 0.62 7.81 -3.61
N ARG A 396 1.42 8.85 -3.31
CA ARG A 396 1.57 10.00 -4.19
C ARG A 396 2.13 9.59 -5.56
N GLU A 397 3.12 8.71 -5.58
CA GLU A 397 3.70 8.20 -6.82
C GLU A 397 2.68 7.41 -7.64
N ALA A 398 1.86 6.57 -6.99
CA ALA A 398 0.79 5.80 -7.64
C ALA A 398 -0.30 6.71 -8.23
N LEU A 399 -0.83 7.65 -7.44
CA LEU A 399 -1.82 8.63 -7.91
C LEU A 399 -1.30 9.53 -9.03
N ARG A 400 -0.01 9.90 -8.98
CA ARG A 400 0.66 10.65 -10.06
C ARG A 400 0.59 9.85 -11.37
N ASP A 401 0.85 8.55 -11.32
CA ASP A 401 0.86 7.71 -12.51
C ASP A 401 -0.55 7.54 -13.08
N GLU A 402 -1.56 7.26 -12.26
CA GLU A 402 -2.97 7.23 -12.70
C GLU A 402 -3.40 8.54 -13.37
N THR A 403 -2.95 9.68 -12.81
CA THR A 403 -3.21 11.00 -13.39
C THR A 403 -2.58 11.12 -14.79
N ILE A 404 -1.34 10.66 -14.95
CA ILE A 404 -0.63 10.64 -16.25
C ILE A 404 -1.33 9.72 -17.25
N TRP A 405 -1.91 8.62 -16.77
CA TRP A 405 -2.67 7.65 -17.59
C TRP A 405 -4.06 8.13 -17.96
N GLY A 406 -4.48 9.32 -17.51
CA GLY A 406 -5.76 9.94 -17.84
C GLY A 406 -6.94 9.39 -17.05
N TYR A 407 -6.71 8.73 -15.91
CA TYR A 407 -7.79 8.23 -15.06
C TYR A 407 -8.73 9.35 -14.60
N GLY A 408 -8.18 10.52 -14.26
CA GLY A 408 -8.97 11.72 -13.96
C GLY A 408 -9.76 12.30 -15.14
N GLN A 409 -9.53 11.81 -16.36
CA GLN A 409 -10.26 12.18 -17.59
C GLN A 409 -11.30 11.12 -17.97
N GLY A 410 -11.58 10.14 -17.09
CA GLY A 410 -12.53 9.07 -17.35
C GLY A 410 -11.95 7.86 -18.11
N LEU A 411 -10.63 7.76 -18.22
CA LEU A 411 -9.96 6.56 -18.76
C LEU A 411 -9.78 5.44 -17.73
N ALA A 412 -10.12 5.69 -16.47
CA ALA A 412 -10.13 4.64 -15.45
C ALA A 412 -11.11 3.54 -15.88
N PRO A 413 -10.73 2.25 -15.80
CA PRO A 413 -11.69 1.18 -15.99
C PRO A 413 -12.73 1.27 -14.87
N VAL A 414 -14.00 1.31 -15.25
CA VAL A 414 -15.13 1.35 -14.32
C VAL A 414 -15.89 0.04 -14.47
N GLU A 415 -16.16 -0.64 -13.35
CA GLU A 415 -17.03 -1.84 -13.25
C GLU A 415 -18.44 -1.61 -13.84
#